data_AF-A0A645HDV1-F1
#
_entry.id   AF-A0A645HDV1-F1
#
_cell.length_a   1.000
_cell.length_b   1.000
_cell.length_c   1.000
_cell.angle_alpha   90.00
_cell.angle_beta   90.00
_cell.angle_gamma   90.00
#
_symmetry.space_group_name_H-M   'P 1'
#
loop_
_entity.id
_entity.type
_entity.pdbx_description
1 polymer ?
#
loop_
_entity_poly.entity_id
_entity_poly.type
_entity_poly.pdbx_seq_one_letter_code
_entity_poly.pdbx_strand_id
1 'polypeptide(L)'
;MSGDSNKSELILNLDKLHTTDLGVVRIKRNLSLDVDDVVRWCRNKIQDSNALIRREGKNWYIDINDCIITVNAYSYTIITAHKLKK
;
A
#
# COMPACT_ATOMS: atom_id res chain seq x y z
N MET A 1 12.49 22.10 -1.73
CA MET A 1 12.90 20.73 -2.11
C MET A 1 12.62 19.83 -0.92
N SER A 2 11.44 19.25 -0.84
CA SER A 2 11.01 18.50 0.35
C SER A 2 9.81 17.62 -0.02
N GLY A 3 10.06 16.60 -0.86
CA GLY A 3 9.05 15.64 -1.30
C GLY A 3 9.46 14.16 -1.19
N ASP A 4 10.77 13.86 -1.12
CA ASP A 4 11.27 12.49 -1.34
C ASP A 4 11.63 11.69 -0.07
N SER A 5 11.70 12.32 1.10
CA SER A 5 12.12 11.62 2.34
C SER A 5 11.13 10.51 2.75
N ASN A 6 9.83 10.75 2.57
CA ASN A 6 8.78 9.82 2.96
C ASN A 6 8.65 8.62 2.01
N LYS A 7 8.85 8.85 0.71
CA LYS A 7 8.91 7.78 -0.29
C LYS A 7 10.06 6.82 0.06
N SER A 8 11.21 7.39 0.43
CA SER A 8 12.40 6.63 0.80
C SER A 8 12.16 5.73 2.02
N GLU A 9 11.48 6.22 3.07
CA GLU A 9 11.23 5.44 4.30
C GLU A 9 10.40 4.16 4.04
N LEU A 10 9.25 4.27 3.36
CA LEU A 10 8.41 3.10 3.06
C LEU A 10 9.13 2.11 2.14
N ILE A 11 9.81 2.62 1.10
CA ILE A 11 10.54 1.78 0.14
C ILE A 11 11.69 1.00 0.80
N LEU A 12 12.41 1.61 1.74
CA LEU A 12 13.51 0.96 2.47
C LEU A 12 13.04 -0.14 3.43
N ASN A 13 11.75 -0.19 3.74
CA ASN A 13 11.18 -1.09 4.77
C ASN A 13 10.05 -1.98 4.21
N LEU A 14 10.03 -2.23 2.90
CA LEU A 14 8.99 -3.05 2.26
C LEU A 14 8.97 -4.50 2.76
N ASP A 15 10.09 -5.00 3.26
CA ASP A 15 10.23 -6.30 3.91
C ASP A 15 9.33 -6.45 5.13
N LYS A 16 9.04 -5.34 5.84
CA LYS A 16 8.16 -5.30 7.02
C LYS A 16 6.68 -5.31 6.67
N LEU A 17 6.30 -5.16 5.39
CA LEU A 17 4.90 -5.16 5.00
C LEU A 17 4.22 -6.47 5.38
N HIS A 18 3.09 -6.34 6.08
CA HIS A 18 2.24 -7.45 6.42
C HIS A 18 0.77 -7.01 6.44
N THR A 19 -0.17 -7.94 6.53
CA THR A 19 -1.57 -7.63 6.82
C THR A 19 -2.16 -8.72 7.71
N THR A 20 -3.38 -8.54 8.19
CA THR A 20 -4.11 -9.59 8.92
C THR A 20 -4.97 -10.41 7.95
N ASP A 21 -5.44 -11.58 8.36
CA ASP A 21 -6.33 -12.40 7.52
C ASP A 21 -7.59 -11.64 7.08
N LEU A 22 -8.18 -10.86 8.00
CA LEU A 22 -9.29 -9.95 7.67
C LEU A 22 -8.88 -8.83 6.71
N GLY A 23 -7.63 -8.37 6.80
CA GLY A 23 -7.02 -7.44 5.85
C GLY A 23 -6.91 -8.03 4.45
N VAL A 24 -6.44 -9.28 4.32
CA VAL A 24 -6.40 -10.02 3.05
C VAL A 24 -7.78 -10.06 2.41
N VAL A 25 -8.80 -10.52 3.15
CA VAL A 25 -10.18 -10.63 2.64
C VAL A 25 -10.72 -9.27 2.21
N ARG A 26 -10.52 -8.22 3.02
CA ARG A 26 -10.94 -6.86 2.70
C ARG A 26 -10.29 -6.35 1.41
N ILE A 27 -8.98 -6.51 1.27
CA ILE A 27 -8.23 -6.05 0.09
C ILE A 27 -8.70 -6.79 -1.17
N LYS A 28 -8.81 -8.13 -1.11
CA LYS A 28 -9.32 -8.93 -2.23
C LYS A 28 -10.70 -8.45 -2.68
N ARG A 29 -11.63 -8.28 -1.74
CA ARG A 29 -12.98 -7.81 -2.03
C ARG A 29 -12.99 -6.41 -2.66
N ASN A 30 -12.27 -5.47 -2.07
CA ASN A 30 -12.26 -4.07 -2.51
C ASN A 30 -11.67 -3.88 -3.92
N LEU A 31 -10.71 -4.72 -4.30
CA LEU A 31 -10.08 -4.68 -5.62
C LEU A 31 -10.69 -5.66 -6.61
N SER A 32 -11.56 -6.57 -6.17
CA SER A 32 -11.98 -7.75 -6.93
C SER A 32 -10.75 -8.55 -7.39
N LEU A 33 -9.80 -8.73 -6.47
CA LEU A 33 -8.49 -9.32 -6.74
C LEU A 33 -8.48 -10.81 -6.40
N ASP A 34 -8.03 -11.61 -7.37
CA ASP A 34 -7.84 -13.06 -7.22
C ASP A 34 -6.35 -13.40 -7.30
N VAL A 35 -5.68 -13.37 -6.15
CA VAL A 35 -4.25 -13.71 -6.00
C VAL A 35 -4.04 -14.45 -4.70
N ASP A 36 -3.05 -15.34 -4.64
CA ASP A 36 -2.74 -16.07 -3.42
C ASP A 36 -2.11 -15.16 -2.36
N ASP A 37 -1.11 -14.37 -2.76
CA ASP A 37 -0.33 -13.51 -1.87
C ASP A 37 -0.63 -12.02 -2.12
N VAL A 38 -1.55 -11.49 -1.30
CA VAL A 38 -1.95 -10.08 -1.33
C VAL A 38 -0.81 -9.15 -0.90
N VAL A 39 0.03 -9.56 0.05
CA VAL A 39 1.13 -8.72 0.55
C VAL A 39 2.16 -8.53 -0.55
N ARG A 40 2.54 -9.60 -1.25
CA ARG A 40 3.43 -9.54 -2.41
C ARG A 40 2.83 -8.70 -3.53
N TRP A 41 1.53 -8.84 -3.80
CA TRP A 41 0.86 -8.01 -4.80
C TRP A 41 0.96 -6.51 -4.47
N CYS A 42 0.64 -6.14 -3.22
CA CYS A 42 0.74 -4.75 -2.76
C CYS A 42 2.19 -4.24 -2.80
N ARG A 43 3.16 -5.06 -2.39
CA ARG A 43 4.59 -4.71 -2.43
C ARG A 43 5.02 -4.33 -3.86
N ASN A 44 4.67 -5.16 -4.84
CA ASN A 44 5.00 -4.92 -6.25
C ASN A 44 4.38 -3.61 -6.75
N LYS A 45 3.14 -3.30 -6.35
CA LYS A 45 2.47 -2.03 -6.69
C LYS A 45 3.14 -0.82 -6.06
N ILE A 46 3.62 -0.93 -4.81
CA ILE A 46 4.32 0.16 -4.12
C ILE A 46 5.70 0.41 -4.74
N GLN A 47 6.37 -0.62 -5.27
CA GLN A 47 7.67 -0.52 -5.93
C GLN A 47 7.62 0.04 -7.37
N ASP A 48 6.43 0.11 -7.96
CA ASP A 48 6.25 0.66 -9.30
C ASP A 48 6.74 2.12 -9.37
N SER A 49 7.45 2.48 -10.43
CA SER A 49 7.98 3.83 -10.61
C SER A 49 6.87 4.89 -10.68
N ASN A 50 5.67 4.50 -11.10
CA ASN A 50 4.49 5.36 -11.18
C ASN A 50 3.77 5.52 -9.84
N ALA A 51 4.19 4.82 -8.79
CA ALA A 51 3.54 4.90 -7.48
C ALA A 51 3.80 6.28 -6.84
N LEU A 52 2.72 6.98 -6.53
CA LEU A 52 2.76 8.26 -5.82
C LEU A 52 2.52 8.01 -4.34
N ILE A 53 3.59 8.17 -3.54
CA ILE A 53 3.58 7.88 -2.12
C ILE A 53 3.49 9.19 -1.34
N ARG A 54 2.49 9.30 -0.47
CA ARG A 54 2.36 10.40 0.49
C ARG A 54 2.09 9.85 1.89
N ARG A 55 2.56 10.56 2.92
CA ARG A 55 2.27 10.23 4.31
C ARG A 55 1.35 11.30 4.89
N GLU A 56 0.25 10.88 5.49
CA GLU A 56 -0.67 11.76 6.21
C GLU A 56 -0.84 11.18 7.63
N GLY A 57 -0.20 11.83 8.60
CA GLY A 57 -0.15 11.36 9.99
C GLY A 57 0.45 9.96 10.13
N LYS A 58 -0.35 9.02 10.64
CA LYS A 58 0.07 7.64 10.92
C LYS A 58 -0.01 6.68 9.73
N ASN A 59 -0.37 7.16 8.54
CA ASN A 59 -0.59 6.30 7.38
C ASN A 59 0.17 6.82 6.14
N TRP A 60 0.71 5.89 5.37
CA TRP A 60 1.07 6.10 3.98
C TRP A 60 -0.14 5.82 3.08
N TYR A 61 -0.30 6.64 2.06
CA TYR A 61 -1.22 6.45 0.95
C TYR A 61 -0.40 6.35 -0.33
N ILE A 62 -0.64 5.29 -1.09
CA ILE A 62 0.05 4.99 -2.34
C ILE A 62 -1.01 4.96 -3.43
N ASP A 63 -0.94 5.93 -4.34
CA ASP A 63 -1.77 6.00 -5.53
C ASP A 63 -1.03 5.34 -6.70
N ILE A 64 -1.64 4.32 -7.31
CA ILE A 64 -1.05 3.56 -8.40
C ILE A 64 -2.12 2.81 -9.19
N ASN A 65 -2.11 2.91 -10.53
CA ASN A 65 -2.94 2.09 -11.42
C ASN A 65 -4.43 2.03 -11.01
N ASP A 66 -5.05 3.19 -10.79
CA ASP A 66 -6.43 3.35 -10.36
C ASP A 66 -6.78 2.73 -8.98
N CYS A 67 -5.79 2.51 -8.12
CA CYS A 67 -6.02 2.06 -6.76
C CYS A 67 -5.24 2.87 -5.72
N ILE A 68 -5.80 2.93 -4.52
CA ILE A 68 -5.14 3.49 -3.34
C ILE A 68 -4.84 2.36 -2.38
N ILE A 69 -3.57 2.20 -2.03
CA ILE A 69 -3.10 1.33 -0.94
C ILE A 69 -2.82 2.20 0.28
N THR A 70 -3.34 1.81 1.44
CA THR A 70 -3.07 2.48 2.72
C THR A 70 -2.27 1.57 3.62
N VAL A 71 -1.11 2.04 4.07
CA VAL A 71 -0.20 1.29 4.96
C VAL A 71 0.01 2.09 6.24
N ASN A 72 -0.02 1.44 7.39
CA ASN A 72 0.32 2.11 8.64
C ASN A 72 1.83 2.44 8.69
N ALA A 73 2.16 3.66 9.08
CA ALA A 73 3.52 4.18 9.06
C ALA A 73 4.48 3.56 10.09
N TYR A 74 3.94 2.93 11.13
CA TYR A 74 4.73 2.40 12.24
C TYR A 74 4.75 0.88 12.23
N SER A 75 3.60 0.25 12.01
CA SER A 75 3.48 -1.21 11.99
C SER A 75 3.69 -1.81 10.61
N TYR A 76 3.79 -1.02 9.55
CA TYR A 76 3.87 -1.52 8.16
C TYR A 76 2.71 -2.43 7.76
N THR A 77 1.59 -2.34 8.50
CA THR A 77 0.38 -3.10 8.20
C THR A 77 -0.33 -2.47 7.00
N ILE A 78 -0.55 -3.26 5.94
CA ILE A 78 -1.43 -2.87 4.84
C ILE A 78 -2.86 -2.88 5.38
N ILE A 79 -3.39 -1.69 5.64
CA ILE A 79 -4.71 -1.50 6.25
C ILE A 79 -5.78 -1.78 5.20
N THR A 80 -5.64 -1.25 3.99
CA THR A 80 -6.62 -1.48 2.92
C THR A 80 -5.98 -1.20 1.58
N ALA A 81 -6.59 -1.74 0.53
CA ALA A 81 -6.40 -1.29 -0.84
C ALA A 81 -7.76 -1.30 -1.53
N HIS A 82 -8.04 -0.30 -2.36
CA HIS A 82 -9.32 -0.16 -3.04
C HIS A 82 -9.14 0.61 -4.35
N LYS A 83 -10.06 0.39 -5.29
CA LYS A 83 -10.13 1.17 -6.52
C LYS A 83 -10.42 2.63 -6.17
N LEU A 84 -9.87 3.56 -6.95
CA LEU A 84 -10.32 4.94 -6.93
C LEU A 84 -11.84 4.94 -7.18
N LYS A 85 -12.58 5.63 -6.32
CA LYS A 85 -14.00 5.85 -6.59
C LYS A 85 -14.08 6.79 -7.79
N LYS A 86 -14.69 6.31 -8.88
CA LYS A 86 -15.20 7.18 -9.93
C LYS A 86 -16.39 7.97 -9.40
#